data_AF-A0A6J8D5T8-F1
#
_entry.id   AF-A0A6J8D5T8-F1
#
_cell.length_a   1.000
_cell.length_b   1.000
_cell.length_c   1.000
_cell.angle_alpha   90.00
_cell.angle_beta   90.00
_cell.angle_gamma   90.00
#
_symmetry.space_group_name_H-M   'P 1'
#
loop_
_entity.id
_entity.type
_entity.pdbx_description
1 polymer ?
#
loop_
_entity_poly.entity_id
_entity_poly.type
_entity_poly.pdbx_seq_one_letter_code
_entity_poly.pdbx_strand_id
1 'polypeptide(L)'
;MINHIRLKHPAESPAESPVKQFSIHSFINLPRKLNSDTKEKITLAIAEMVVKDYLPLSFVEGDGFFNLMNIVAPEYKVPTRNTIKSRIAKLYDEQKKRLISEISSAKSASLTTDTWTSTATESYIIVTEFHITDNWELKAYVLCTRAMPERHTGTTLLINCNRLSVSLS
;
A
#
# COMPACT_ATOMS: atom_id res chain seq x y z
N MET A 1 -2.74 -8.13 54.17
CA MET A 1 -2.45 -7.59 55.52
C MET A 1 -3.28 -6.32 55.81
N ILE A 2 -4.58 -6.31 55.47
CA ILE A 2 -5.45 -5.10 55.57
C ILE A 2 -6.56 -5.25 56.62
N ASN A 3 -6.88 -6.48 57.06
CA ASN A 3 -7.99 -6.73 57.99
C ASN A 3 -7.77 -6.19 59.42
N HIS A 4 -6.52 -5.93 59.83
CA HIS A 4 -6.23 -5.48 61.20
C HIS A 4 -6.53 -3.99 61.44
N ILE A 5 -6.46 -3.15 60.40
CA ILE A 5 -6.66 -1.70 60.50
C ILE A 5 -8.15 -1.36 60.64
N ARG A 6 -9.01 -2.15 60.00
CA ARG A 6 -10.47 -1.91 59.92
C ARG A 6 -11.23 -2.20 61.22
N LEU A 7 -10.61 -2.93 62.16
CA LEU A 7 -11.21 -3.29 63.46
C LEU A 7 -10.99 -2.24 64.55
N LYS A 8 -10.01 -1.34 64.41
CA LYS A 8 -9.62 -0.40 65.48
C LYS A 8 -10.16 1.02 65.34
N HIS A 9 -10.72 1.40 64.19
CA HIS A 9 -11.28 2.74 63.97
C HIS A 9 -12.58 2.68 63.14
N PRO A 10 -13.76 2.91 63.74
CA PRO A 10 -15.00 3.08 63.00
C PRO A 10 -15.11 4.54 62.55
N ALA A 11 -14.48 4.88 61.43
CA ALA A 11 -14.77 6.12 60.71
C ALA A 11 -15.42 5.74 59.38
N GLU A 12 -16.59 6.32 59.12
CA GLU A 12 -17.42 6.11 57.93
C GLU A 12 -16.57 6.18 56.66
N SER A 13 -16.50 5.06 55.94
CA SER A 13 -15.88 5.00 54.62
C SER A 13 -16.97 5.28 53.57
N PRO A 14 -16.75 6.22 52.63
CA PRO A 14 -17.73 6.48 51.57
C PRO A 14 -17.91 5.21 50.75
N ALA A 15 -19.17 4.88 50.44
CA ALA A 15 -19.54 3.66 49.72
C ALA A 15 -18.76 3.54 48.41
N GLU A 16 -17.73 2.69 48.39
CA GLU A 16 -17.08 2.26 47.15
C GLU A 16 -18.13 1.54 46.32
N SER A 17 -18.49 2.13 45.19
CA SER A 17 -19.37 1.52 44.20
C SER A 17 -18.83 0.14 43.83
N PRO A 18 -19.65 -0.91 43.82
CA PRO A 18 -19.19 -2.28 43.62
C PRO A 18 -18.50 -2.40 42.25
N VAL A 19 -17.24 -2.82 42.26
CA VAL A 19 -16.50 -3.16 41.04
C VAL A 19 -17.23 -4.33 40.38
N LYS A 20 -17.94 -4.05 39.28
CA LYS A 20 -18.62 -5.08 38.48
C LYS A 20 -17.57 -5.99 37.86
N GLN A 21 -17.38 -7.17 38.45
CA GLN A 21 -16.56 -8.21 37.85
C GLN A 21 -17.27 -8.74 36.59
N PHE A 22 -16.60 -8.67 35.45
CA PHE A 22 -17.10 -9.23 34.20
C PHE A 22 -17.14 -10.76 34.28
N SER A 23 -18.21 -11.35 33.75
CA SER A 23 -18.35 -12.79 33.64
C SER A 23 -17.28 -13.37 32.70
N ILE A 24 -16.79 -14.58 33.00
CA ILE A 24 -15.94 -15.35 32.08
C ILE A 24 -16.61 -15.49 30.71
N HIS A 25 -17.94 -15.64 30.68
CA HIS A 25 -18.73 -15.71 29.45
C HIS A 25 -18.64 -14.40 28.64
N SER A 26 -18.66 -13.23 29.30
CA SER A 26 -18.45 -11.96 28.60
C SER A 26 -17.04 -11.83 28.03
N PHE A 27 -16.03 -12.41 28.69
CA PHE A 27 -14.65 -12.44 28.20
C PHE A 27 -14.46 -13.34 26.98
N ILE A 28 -15.15 -14.48 26.95
CA ILE A 28 -15.08 -15.43 25.83
C ILE A 28 -15.81 -14.90 24.58
N ASN A 29 -16.87 -14.12 24.78
CA ASN A 29 -17.67 -13.54 23.69
C ASN A 29 -17.21 -12.14 23.23
N LEU A 30 -16.15 -11.60 23.83
CA LEU A 30 -15.55 -10.36 23.33
C LEU A 30 -14.93 -10.64 21.95
N PRO A 31 -15.23 -9.83 20.92
CA PRO A 31 -14.57 -9.98 19.65
C PRO A 31 -13.05 -9.88 19.88
N ARG A 32 -12.33 -10.87 19.34
CA ARG A 32 -10.91 -11.03 19.60
C ARG A 32 -10.18 -9.95 18.81
N LYS A 33 -9.74 -8.90 19.53
CA LYS A 33 -8.96 -7.78 18.97
C LYS A 33 -8.02 -8.25 17.87
N LEU A 34 -8.23 -7.77 16.63
CA LEU A 34 -7.33 -8.08 15.52
C LEU A 34 -5.89 -7.76 15.90
N ASN A 35 -4.99 -8.73 15.74
CA ASN A 35 -3.56 -8.53 15.97
C ASN A 35 -2.96 -7.57 14.92
N SER A 36 -1.84 -6.92 15.27
CA SER A 36 -1.23 -5.89 14.42
C SER A 36 -0.78 -6.43 13.06
N ASP A 37 -0.28 -7.66 13.02
CA ASP A 37 0.20 -8.32 11.79
C ASP A 37 -0.94 -8.53 10.78
N THR A 38 -2.10 -9.00 11.26
CA THR A 38 -3.30 -9.19 10.43
C THR A 38 -3.81 -7.86 9.88
N LYS A 39 -3.78 -6.79 10.68
CA LYS A 39 -4.16 -5.46 10.21
C LYS A 39 -3.23 -4.96 9.10
N GLU A 40 -1.92 -5.17 9.22
CA GLU A 40 -0.98 -4.78 8.17
C GLU A 40 -1.20 -5.62 6.91
N LYS A 41 -1.41 -6.93 7.03
CA LYS A 41 -1.75 -7.81 5.89
C LYS A 41 -3.01 -7.36 5.15
N ILE A 42 -4.08 -7.01 5.87
CA ILE A 42 -5.30 -6.46 5.26
C ILE A 42 -4.98 -5.13 4.55
N THR A 43 -4.20 -4.26 5.17
CA THR A 43 -3.82 -2.96 4.59
C THR A 43 -3.04 -3.12 3.29
N LEU A 44 -2.09 -4.05 3.26
CA LEU A 44 -1.30 -4.37 2.06
C LEU A 44 -2.17 -4.99 0.97
N ALA A 45 -3.08 -5.92 1.32
CA ALA A 45 -4.01 -6.51 0.37
C ALA A 45 -4.94 -5.45 -0.27
N ILE A 46 -5.41 -4.47 0.51
CA ILE A 46 -6.20 -3.35 -0.01
C ILE A 46 -5.35 -2.49 -0.96
N ALA A 47 -4.09 -2.18 -0.60
CA ALA A 47 -3.20 -1.41 -1.45
C ALA A 47 -2.91 -2.14 -2.77
N GLU A 48 -2.68 -3.46 -2.72
CA GLU A 48 -2.51 -4.29 -3.92
C GLU A 48 -3.76 -4.33 -4.79
N MET A 49 -4.95 -4.47 -4.21
CA MET A 49 -6.22 -4.44 -4.93
C MET A 49 -6.39 -3.12 -5.67
N VAL A 50 -6.13 -1.99 -4.99
CA VAL A 50 -6.21 -0.66 -5.62
C VAL A 50 -5.30 -0.54 -6.85
N VAL A 51 -4.09 -1.12 -6.79
CA VAL A 51 -3.14 -1.11 -7.90
C VAL A 51 -3.54 -2.08 -9.01
N LYS A 52 -3.87 -3.33 -8.66
CA LYS A 52 -4.20 -4.41 -9.61
C LYS A 52 -5.48 -4.12 -10.40
N ASP A 53 -6.47 -3.53 -9.73
CA ASP A 53 -7.78 -3.28 -10.31
C ASP A 53 -7.93 -1.83 -10.81
N TYR A 54 -6.83 -1.06 -10.83
CA TYR A 54 -6.79 0.34 -11.27
C TYR A 54 -7.84 1.24 -10.59
N LEU A 55 -8.08 1.02 -9.29
CA LEU A 55 -9.10 1.76 -8.54
C LEU A 55 -8.57 3.15 -8.14
N PRO A 56 -9.46 4.16 -8.05
CA PRO A 56 -9.10 5.43 -7.45
C PRO A 56 -8.65 5.24 -5.99
N LEU A 57 -7.67 6.02 -5.53
CA LEU A 57 -7.24 5.97 -4.12
C LEU A 57 -8.38 6.29 -3.13
N SER A 58 -9.38 7.06 -3.57
CA SER A 58 -10.58 7.38 -2.81
C SER A 58 -11.54 6.20 -2.63
N PHE A 59 -11.33 5.09 -3.35
CA PHE A 59 -12.16 3.89 -3.25
C PHE A 59 -12.30 3.40 -1.80
N VAL A 60 -11.21 3.44 -1.03
CA VAL A 60 -11.19 2.99 0.36
C VAL A 60 -12.02 3.86 1.32
N GLU A 61 -12.45 5.03 0.87
CA GLU A 61 -13.28 5.97 1.63
C GLU A 61 -14.74 5.95 1.17
N GLY A 62 -15.10 5.06 0.23
CA GLY A 62 -16.49 4.91 -0.21
C GLY A 62 -17.34 4.14 0.79
N ASP A 63 -18.59 4.57 0.98
CA ASP A 63 -19.52 3.97 1.96
C ASP A 63 -19.75 2.48 1.73
N GLY A 64 -19.83 2.04 0.47
CA GLY A 64 -20.00 0.63 0.13
C GLY A 64 -18.80 -0.23 0.56
N PHE A 65 -17.58 0.25 0.36
CA PHE A 65 -16.38 -0.44 0.80
C PHE A 65 -16.27 -0.43 2.34
N PHE A 66 -16.62 0.69 2.98
CA PHE A 66 -16.66 0.78 4.43
C PHE A 66 -17.65 -0.21 5.04
N ASN A 67 -18.85 -0.32 4.47
CA ASN A 67 -19.87 -1.29 4.88
C ASN A 67 -19.38 -2.73 4.72
N LEU A 68 -18.75 -3.06 3.58
CA LEU A 68 -18.15 -4.37 3.35
C LEU A 68 -17.11 -4.70 4.44
N MET A 69 -16.20 -3.77 4.73
CA MET A 69 -15.15 -3.99 5.73
C MET A 69 -15.69 -4.10 7.15
N ASN A 70 -16.78 -3.39 7.48
CA ASN A 70 -17.45 -3.56 8.78
C ASN A 70 -18.10 -4.93 8.95
N ILE A 71 -18.49 -5.60 7.86
CA ILE A 71 -19.02 -6.97 7.90
C ILE A 71 -17.87 -7.98 7.96
N VAL A 72 -16.87 -7.82 7.10
CA VAL A 72 -15.76 -8.77 6.94
C VAL A 72 -14.77 -8.72 8.12
N ALA A 73 -14.42 -7.51 8.56
CA ALA A 73 -13.47 -7.28 9.64
C ALA A 73 -13.89 -6.07 10.50
N PRO A 74 -14.92 -6.22 11.37
CA PRO A 74 -15.51 -5.11 12.13
C PRO A 74 -14.53 -4.31 13.01
N GLU A 75 -13.45 -4.95 13.47
CA GLU A 75 -12.43 -4.32 14.31
C GLU A 75 -11.25 -3.71 13.52
N TYR A 76 -11.28 -3.86 12.20
CA TYR A 76 -10.29 -3.26 11.32
C TYR A 76 -10.71 -1.84 10.96
N LYS A 77 -9.90 -0.86 11.35
CA LYS A 77 -10.10 0.51 10.91
C LYS A 77 -9.58 0.67 9.49
N VAL A 78 -10.49 0.91 8.56
CA VAL A 78 -10.14 1.16 7.16
C VAL A 78 -9.17 2.34 7.05
N PRO A 79 -8.06 2.20 6.32
CA PRO A 79 -7.04 3.23 6.16
C PRO A 79 -7.55 4.37 5.28
N THR A 80 -6.97 5.55 5.46
CA THR A 80 -7.24 6.70 4.58
C THR A 80 -6.59 6.53 3.20
N ARG A 81 -7.06 7.28 2.20
CA ARG A 81 -6.40 7.33 0.88
C ARG A 81 -4.91 7.64 0.96
N ASN A 82 -4.49 8.47 1.92
CA ASN A 82 -3.09 8.86 2.10
C ASN A 82 -2.25 7.70 2.66
N THR A 83 -2.82 6.92 3.57
CA THR A 83 -2.19 5.71 4.09
C THR A 83 -1.99 4.68 2.97
N ILE A 84 -3.02 4.47 2.14
CA ILE A 84 -2.93 3.57 0.98
C ILE A 84 -1.90 4.08 -0.03
N LYS A 85 -1.91 5.39 -0.36
CA LYS A 85 -0.89 6.00 -1.21
C LYS A 85 0.52 5.73 -0.71
N SER A 86 0.76 5.88 0.60
CA SER A 86 2.06 5.58 1.20
C SER A 86 2.44 4.11 1.09
N ARG A 87 1.49 3.18 1.24
CA ARG A 87 1.74 1.74 1.04
C ARG A 87 2.06 1.42 -0.41
N ILE A 88 1.32 1.98 -1.36
CA ILE A 88 1.58 1.83 -2.79
C ILE A 88 2.98 2.36 -3.15
N ALA A 89 3.39 3.50 -2.59
CA ALA A 89 4.74 4.04 -2.81
C ALA A 89 5.83 3.07 -2.34
N LYS A 90 5.66 2.43 -1.17
CA LYS A 90 6.60 1.41 -0.68
C LYS A 90 6.64 0.17 -1.57
N LEU A 91 5.47 -0.33 -1.97
CA LEU A 91 5.37 -1.45 -2.91
C LEU A 91 6.07 -1.12 -4.24
N TYR A 92 5.91 0.11 -4.73
CA TYR A 92 6.61 0.58 -5.92
C TYR A 92 8.12 0.58 -5.73
N ASP A 93 8.64 1.10 -4.62
CA ASP A 93 10.09 1.14 -4.36
C ASP A 93 10.69 -0.26 -4.26
N GLU A 94 9.99 -1.21 -3.63
CA GLU A 94 10.38 -2.61 -3.54
C GLU A 94 10.40 -3.26 -4.94
N GLN A 95 9.34 -3.08 -5.73
CA GLN A 95 9.26 -3.64 -7.07
C GLN A 95 10.26 -2.99 -8.02
N LYS A 96 10.52 -1.69 -7.89
CA LYS A 96 11.57 -1.00 -8.65
C LYS A 96 12.95 -1.59 -8.37
N LYS A 97 13.29 -1.82 -7.10
CA LYS A 97 14.57 -2.45 -6.73
C LYS A 97 14.71 -3.85 -7.33
N ARG A 98 13.65 -4.66 -7.24
CA ARG A 98 13.61 -5.99 -7.85
C ARG A 98 13.81 -5.92 -9.36
N LEU A 99 13.09 -5.01 -10.03
CA LEU A 99 13.17 -4.83 -11.46
C LEU A 99 14.58 -4.42 -11.91
N ILE A 100 15.22 -3.47 -11.21
CA ILE A 100 16.60 -3.05 -11.49
C ILE A 100 17.56 -4.24 -11.38
N SER A 101 17.41 -5.06 -10.34
CA SER A 101 18.23 -6.26 -10.15
C SER A 101 18.01 -7.28 -11.28
N GLU A 102 16.78 -7.45 -11.73
CA GLU A 102 16.44 -8.37 -12.84
C GLU A 102 17.06 -7.89 -14.15
N ILE A 103 16.84 -6.61 -14.52
CA ILE A 103 17.39 -6.01 -15.74
C ILE A 103 18.93 -6.04 -15.71
N SER A 104 19.55 -5.77 -14.56
CA SER A 104 21.01 -5.79 -14.40
C SER A 104 21.62 -7.19 -14.59
N SER A 105 20.82 -8.25 -14.43
CA SER A 105 21.23 -9.63 -14.70
C SER A 105 21.02 -10.07 -16.16
N ALA A 106 20.30 -9.27 -16.95
CA ALA A 106 20.03 -9.59 -18.35
C ALA A 106 21.31 -9.50 -19.20
N LYS A 107 21.56 -10.52 -20.03
CA LYS A 107 22.71 -10.54 -20.96
C LYS A 107 22.63 -9.45 -22.03
N SER A 108 21.40 -9.11 -22.41
CA SER A 108 21.09 -8.09 -23.41
C SER A 108 19.69 -7.56 -23.16
N ALA A 109 19.53 -6.25 -23.29
CA ALA A 109 18.25 -5.56 -23.19
C ALA A 109 18.04 -4.70 -24.45
N SER A 110 16.79 -4.56 -24.86
CA SER A 110 16.34 -3.64 -25.90
C SER A 110 15.41 -2.61 -25.28
N LEU A 111 15.54 -1.35 -25.71
CA LEU A 111 14.65 -0.27 -25.29
C LEU A 111 13.82 0.16 -26.49
N THR A 112 12.51 0.23 -26.32
CA THR A 112 11.61 0.87 -27.27
C THR A 112 11.01 2.10 -26.63
N THR A 113 10.76 3.12 -27.45
CA THR A 113 9.97 4.27 -27.05
C THR A 113 8.76 4.40 -27.94
N ASP A 114 7.66 4.83 -27.34
CA ASP A 114 6.46 5.21 -28.07
C ASP A 114 5.96 6.57 -27.55
N THR A 115 5.35 7.34 -28.44
CA THR A 115 4.82 8.67 -28.12
C THR A 115 3.38 8.78 -28.59
N TRP A 116 2.53 9.31 -27.72
CA TRP A 116 1.13 9.55 -28.06
C TRP A 116 0.68 10.92 -27.54
N THR A 117 -0.40 11.42 -28.13
CA THR A 117 -1.11 12.60 -27.64
C THR A 117 -2.46 12.15 -27.10
N SER A 118 -2.78 12.54 -25.86
CA SER A 118 -4.07 12.23 -25.24
C SER A 118 -5.20 13.02 -25.90
N THR A 119 -6.44 12.61 -25.61
CA THR A 119 -7.63 13.38 -26.01
C THR A 119 -7.69 14.76 -25.35
N ALA A 120 -6.97 14.97 -24.24
CA ALA A 120 -6.77 16.27 -23.60
C ALA A 120 -5.65 17.10 -24.26
N THR A 121 -5.15 16.68 -25.42
CA THR A 121 -4.06 17.33 -26.19
C THR A 121 -2.69 17.33 -25.48
N GLU A 122 -2.52 16.49 -24.47
CA GLU A 122 -1.25 16.34 -23.74
C GLU A 122 -0.40 15.26 -24.41
N SER A 123 0.86 15.58 -24.71
CA SER A 123 1.79 14.63 -25.31
C SER A 123 2.54 13.84 -24.24
N TYR A 124 2.77 12.56 -24.50
CA TYR A 124 3.45 11.63 -23.62
C TYR A 124 4.49 10.80 -24.37
N ILE A 125 5.47 10.31 -23.62
CA ILE A 125 6.41 9.28 -24.06
C ILE A 125 6.42 8.14 -23.04
N ILE A 126 6.42 6.91 -23.54
CA ILE A 126 6.69 5.70 -22.78
C ILE A 126 8.04 5.13 -23.21
N VAL A 127 8.77 4.57 -22.25
CA VAL A 127 9.98 3.80 -22.50
C VAL A 127 9.77 2.42 -21.90
N THR A 128 9.92 1.41 -22.76
CA THR A 128 9.74 -0.01 -22.40
C THR A 128 11.04 -0.75 -22.65
N GLU A 129 11.46 -1.53 -21.67
CA GLU A 129 12.60 -2.45 -21.77
C GLU A 129 12.11 -3.86 -22.09
N PHE A 130 12.87 -4.55 -22.93
CA PHE A 130 12.64 -5.93 -23.31
C PHE A 130 13.93 -6.73 -23.20
N HIS A 131 13.85 -7.89 -22.55
CA HIS A 131 14.93 -8.87 -22.55
C HIS A 131 14.39 -10.30 -22.58
N ILE A 132 15.26 -11.22 -22.96
CA ILE A 132 14.99 -12.66 -22.90
C ILE A 132 15.72 -13.23 -21.69
N THR A 133 14.99 -13.92 -20.82
CA THR A 133 15.57 -14.58 -19.63
C THR A 133 16.33 -15.85 -20.02
N ASP A 134 17.11 -16.41 -19.08
CA ASP A 134 17.80 -17.70 -19.30
C ASP A 134 16.82 -18.87 -19.57
N ASN A 135 15.56 -18.73 -19.17
CA ASN A 135 14.50 -19.71 -19.44
C ASN A 135 13.79 -19.46 -20.79
N TRP A 136 14.34 -18.62 -21.67
CA TRP A 136 13.76 -18.25 -22.96
C TRP A 136 12.40 -17.54 -22.85
N GLU A 137 12.15 -16.84 -21.74
CA GLU A 137 10.94 -16.02 -21.59
C GLU A 137 11.23 -14.57 -22.00
N LEU A 138 10.39 -14.01 -22.87
CA LEU A 138 10.40 -12.58 -23.15
C LEU A 138 9.78 -11.82 -21.98
N LYS A 139 10.53 -10.90 -21.37
CA LYS A 139 10.02 -9.93 -20.40
C LYS A 139 9.90 -8.56 -21.04
N ALA A 140 8.90 -7.82 -20.61
CA ALA A 140 8.63 -6.46 -21.06
C ALA A 140 8.27 -5.60 -19.85
N TYR A 141 9.03 -4.52 -19.63
CA TYR A 141 8.87 -3.66 -18.47
C TYR A 141 8.77 -2.20 -18.88
N VAL A 142 7.67 -1.54 -18.49
CA VAL A 142 7.52 -0.09 -18.64
C VAL A 142 8.42 0.58 -17.60
N LEU A 143 9.48 1.24 -18.06
CA LEU A 143 10.43 1.93 -17.21
C LEU A 143 9.94 3.34 -16.84
N CYS A 144 9.25 3.99 -17.77
CA CYS A 144 8.75 5.34 -17.55
C CYS A 144 7.63 5.68 -18.51
N THR A 145 6.61 6.36 -17.98
CA THR A 145 5.64 7.14 -18.73
C THR A 145 5.73 8.57 -18.24
N ARG A 146 5.94 9.53 -19.14
CA ARG A 146 6.02 10.96 -18.75
C ARG A 146 5.32 11.85 -19.76
N ALA A 147 4.82 12.97 -19.27
CA ALA A 147 4.40 14.06 -20.13
C ALA A 147 5.62 14.62 -20.87
N MET A 148 5.45 14.88 -22.16
CA MET A 148 6.44 15.46 -23.05
C MET A 148 5.80 16.68 -23.73
N PRO A 149 5.74 17.83 -23.05
CA PRO A 149 5.12 19.04 -23.60
C PRO A 149 5.92 19.66 -24.75
N GLU A 150 7.18 19.24 -24.92
CA GLU A 150 8.06 19.68 -25.99
C GLU A 150 7.73 19.00 -27.33
N ARG A 151 8.21 19.59 -28.43
CA ARG A 151 8.06 18.99 -29.76
C ARG A 151 8.71 17.61 -29.83
N HIS A 152 8.04 16.69 -30.53
CA HIS A 152 8.47 15.31 -30.80
C HIS A 152 9.68 15.26 -31.77
N THR A 153 10.82 15.81 -31.35
CA THR A 153 12.08 15.74 -32.09
C THR A 153 12.95 14.59 -31.60
N GLY A 154 13.76 14.00 -32.47
CA GLY A 154 14.65 12.89 -32.11
C GLY A 154 15.58 13.20 -30.92
N THR A 155 16.01 14.46 -30.78
CA THR A 155 16.81 14.93 -29.65
C THR A 155 16.05 14.90 -28.33
N THR A 156 14.79 15.36 -28.33
CA THR A 156 13.92 15.31 -27.14
C THR A 156 13.67 13.86 -26.71
N LEU A 157 13.49 12.93 -27.65
CA LEU A 157 13.35 11.50 -27.36
C LEU A 157 14.63 10.92 -26.74
N LEU A 158 15.79 11.25 -27.30
CA LEU A 158 17.09 10.77 -26.82
C LEU A 158 17.39 11.25 -25.38
N ILE A 159 17.16 12.53 -25.09
CA ILE A 159 17.33 13.09 -23.73
C ILE A 159 16.46 12.33 -22.73
N ASN A 160 15.23 12.04 -23.13
CA ASN A 160 14.26 11.32 -22.34
C ASN A 160 14.62 9.84 -22.11
N CYS A 161 15.34 9.21 -23.04
CA CYS A 161 15.92 7.88 -22.86
C CYS A 161 17.15 7.94 -21.92
N ASN A 162 18.07 8.87 -22.13
CA ASN A 162 19.31 8.99 -21.36
C ASN A 162 19.06 9.35 -19.88
N ARG A 163 17.99 10.08 -19.57
CA ARG A 163 17.61 10.34 -18.17
C ARG A 163 17.18 9.07 -17.42
N LEU A 164 16.77 8.02 -18.14
CA LEU A 164 16.43 6.72 -17.54
C LEU A 164 17.68 5.88 -17.26
N SER A 165 18.70 5.94 -18.12
CA SER A 165 19.95 5.22 -17.86
C SER A 165 20.63 5.69 -16.58
N VAL A 166 20.60 7.00 -16.28
CA VAL A 166 21.14 7.58 -15.03
C VAL A 166 20.29 7.24 -13.80
N SER A 167 19.01 6.92 -13.97
CA SER A 167 18.11 6.57 -12.84
C SER A 167 18.11 5.06 -12.52
N LEU A 168 18.72 4.26 -13.39
CA LEU A 168 18.87 2.81 -13.29
C LEU A 168 20.32 2.38 -12.96
N SER A 169 21.27 3.32 -12.95
CA SER A 169 22.66 3.16 -12.48
C SER A 169 22.82 3.66 -11.05
#